data_AF-A0A9X2BDI1-F1
#
_entry.id   AF-A0A9X2BDI1-F1
#
_cell.length_a   1.000
_cell.length_b   1.000
_cell.length_c   1.000
_cell.angle_alpha   90.00
_cell.angle_beta   90.00
_cell.angle_gamma   90.00
#
_symmetry.space_group_name_H-M   'P 1'
#
loop_
_entity.id
_entity.type
_entity.pdbx_description
1 polymer ?
#
loop_
_entity_poly.entity_id
_entity_poly.type
_entity_poly.pdbx_seq_one_letter_code
_entity_poly.pdbx_strand_id
1 'polypeptide(L)'
;MLKDSNGYYLLEALLALSVLSIVISGVSPVLHTLYTERFTLKQDREALELLSNKMIESGNGDEGGTSIIRGRTADFQWKRKEGRICIEFTGKNGRAYRECDVVKQ
;
A
#
# COMPACT_ATOMS: atom_id res chain seq x y z
N MET A 1 13.04 4.35 -56.36
CA MET A 1 13.74 3.21 -55.73
C MET A 1 14.49 3.77 -54.53
N LEU A 2 14.02 3.50 -53.30
CA LEU A 2 14.77 3.84 -52.10
C LEU A 2 16.07 3.03 -52.15
N LYS A 3 17.18 3.75 -52.31
CA LYS A 3 18.52 3.22 -52.52
C LYS A 3 19.16 3.00 -51.15
N ASP A 4 19.50 1.75 -50.87
CA ASP A 4 20.46 1.26 -49.87
C ASP A 4 20.22 1.63 -48.39
N SER A 5 19.32 0.90 -47.74
CA SER A 5 19.08 0.90 -46.29
C SER A 5 19.63 -0.37 -45.62
N ASN A 6 20.96 -0.52 -45.54
CA ASN A 6 21.60 -1.70 -44.91
C ASN A 6 22.81 -1.40 -43.99
N GLY A 7 22.94 -0.17 -43.47
CA GLY A 7 24.14 0.23 -42.70
C GLY A 7 23.94 0.58 -41.21
N TYR A 8 22.71 0.81 -40.75
CA TYR A 8 22.48 1.50 -39.46
C TYR A 8 21.51 0.82 -38.50
N TYR A 9 21.13 -0.45 -38.73
CA TYR A 9 20.20 -1.18 -37.85
C TYR A 9 20.64 -1.18 -36.39
N LEU A 10 21.93 -1.32 -36.14
CA LEU A 10 22.48 -1.29 -34.78
C LEU A 10 22.35 0.11 -34.15
N LEU A 11 22.54 1.16 -34.92
CA LEU A 11 22.41 2.54 -34.46
C LEU A 11 20.94 2.91 -34.21
N GLU A 12 20.03 2.49 -35.09
CA GLU A 12 18.59 2.63 -34.90
C GLU A 12 18.10 1.88 -33.67
N ALA A 13 18.60 0.65 -33.45
CA ALA A 13 18.28 -0.14 -32.26
C ALA A 13 18.81 0.54 -30.99
N LEU A 14 20.03 1.07 -31.00
CA LEU A 14 20.59 1.81 -29.87
C LEU A 14 19.80 3.09 -29.58
N LEU A 15 19.39 3.82 -30.61
CA LEU A 15 18.52 4.99 -30.45
C LEU A 15 17.16 4.59 -29.86
N ALA A 16 16.51 3.57 -30.39
CA ALA A 16 15.25 3.06 -29.84
C ALA A 16 15.39 2.62 -28.37
N LEU A 17 16.49 1.92 -28.04
CA LEU A 17 16.78 1.47 -26.68
C LEU A 17 17.03 2.65 -25.73
N SER A 18 17.71 3.70 -26.18
CA SER A 18 17.97 4.90 -25.37
C SER A 18 16.68 5.66 -25.06
N VAL A 19 15.80 5.83 -26.06
CA VAL A 19 14.48 6.44 -25.88
C VAL A 19 13.63 5.59 -24.92
N LEU A 20 13.61 4.28 -25.12
CA LEU A 20 12.89 3.36 -24.23
C LEU A 20 13.41 3.45 -22.79
N SER A 21 14.74 3.54 -22.61
CA SER A 21 15.37 3.63 -21.29
C SER A 21 14.98 4.92 -20.56
N ILE A 22 14.88 6.04 -21.27
CA ILE A 22 14.42 7.32 -20.71
C ILE A 22 12.94 7.23 -20.29
N VAL A 23 12.10 6.57 -21.09
CA VAL A 23 10.69 6.38 -20.74
C VAL A 23 10.56 5.48 -19.51
N ILE A 24 11.28 4.35 -19.47
CA ILE A 24 11.24 3.42 -18.33
C ILE A 24 11.73 4.10 -17.05
N SER A 25 12.78 4.91 -17.11
CA SER A 25 13.30 5.60 -15.93
C SER A 25 12.31 6.60 -15.35
N GLY A 26 11.49 7.25 -16.18
CA GLY A 26 10.40 8.11 -15.73
C GLY A 26 9.18 7.36 -15.20
N VAL A 27 8.78 6.27 -15.86
CA VAL A 27 7.55 5.51 -15.51
C VAL A 27 7.75 4.61 -14.29
N SER A 28 8.95 4.05 -14.12
CA SER A 28 9.29 3.13 -13.02
C SER A 28 9.00 3.69 -11.62
N PRO A 29 9.47 4.89 -11.22
CA PRO A 29 9.18 5.44 -9.90
C PRO A 29 7.69 5.72 -9.70
N VAL A 30 6.96 6.13 -10.74
CA VAL A 30 5.51 6.38 -10.69
C VAL A 30 4.74 5.08 -10.47
N LEU A 31 5.11 4.01 -11.16
CA LEU A 31 4.50 2.71 -10.93
C LEU A 31 4.78 2.23 -9.51
N HIS A 32 6.02 2.36 -9.03
CA HIS A 32 6.39 1.96 -7.68
C HIS A 32 5.57 2.70 -6.61
N THR A 33 5.40 4.02 -6.73
CA THR A 33 4.56 4.79 -5.80
C THR A 33 3.10 4.35 -5.87
N LEU A 34 2.55 4.13 -7.07
CA LEU A 34 1.17 3.64 -7.20
C LEU A 34 0.97 2.24 -6.59
N TYR A 35 1.92 1.32 -6.76
CA TYR A 35 1.83 -0.01 -6.17
C TYR A 35 1.91 0.02 -4.64
N THR A 36 2.78 0.86 -4.08
CA THR A 36 2.91 1.02 -2.62
C THR A 36 1.67 1.66 -2.01
N GLU A 37 1.09 2.68 -2.65
CA GLU A 37 -0.18 3.29 -2.21
C GLU A 37 -1.35 2.30 -2.30
N ARG A 38 -1.49 1.57 -3.42
CA ARG A 38 -2.53 0.53 -3.56
C ARG A 38 -2.40 -0.58 -2.53
N PHE A 39 -1.18 -0.95 -2.16
CA PHE A 39 -0.96 -1.94 -1.11
C PHE A 39 -1.33 -1.37 0.27
N THR A 40 -0.99 -0.11 0.54
CA THR A 40 -1.36 0.57 1.78
C THR A 40 -2.88 0.67 1.94
N LEU A 41 -3.61 0.94 0.86
CA LEU A 41 -5.09 0.90 0.87
C LEU A 41 -5.66 -0.50 1.19
N LYS A 42 -4.95 -1.58 0.82
CA LYS A 42 -5.37 -2.94 1.21
C LYS A 42 -5.12 -3.18 2.71
N GLN A 43 -3.99 -2.71 3.23
CA GLN A 43 -3.69 -2.77 4.66
C GLN A 43 -4.74 -2.01 5.47
N ASP A 44 -5.17 -0.84 4.98
CA ASP A 44 -6.19 -0.02 5.62
C ASP A 44 -7.57 -0.70 5.64
N ARG A 45 -7.98 -1.33 4.54
CA ARG A 45 -9.23 -2.13 4.50
C ARG A 45 -9.19 -3.31 5.46
N GLU A 46 -8.05 -4.00 5.53
CA GLU A 46 -7.87 -5.10 6.49
C GLU A 46 -7.92 -4.58 7.93
N ALA A 47 -7.34 -3.40 8.21
CA ALA A 47 -7.41 -2.76 9.51
C ALA A 47 -8.85 -2.51 9.95
N LEU A 48 -9.69 -2.00 9.04
CA LEU A 48 -11.11 -1.75 9.29
C LEU A 48 -11.92 -3.03 9.50
N GLU A 49 -11.62 -4.09 8.76
CA GLU A 49 -12.26 -5.40 8.94
C GLU A 49 -11.91 -6.01 10.31
N LEU A 50 -10.64 -5.94 10.71
CA LEU A 50 -10.19 -6.35 12.03
C LEU A 50 -10.83 -5.51 13.15
N LEU A 51 -11.01 -4.20 12.92
CA LEU A 51 -11.64 -3.28 13.87
C LEU A 51 -13.12 -3.63 14.04
N SER A 52 -13.84 -3.86 12.95
CA SER A 52 -15.24 -4.30 12.97
C SER A 52 -15.40 -5.63 13.71
N ASN A 53 -14.54 -6.62 13.42
CA ASN A 53 -14.59 -7.92 14.08
C ASN A 53 -14.34 -7.79 15.58
N LYS A 54 -13.35 -6.98 15.99
CA LYS A 54 -13.05 -6.78 17.41
C LYS A 54 -14.15 -6.03 18.16
N MET A 55 -14.88 -5.11 17.51
CA MET A 55 -16.05 -4.48 18.12
C MET A 55 -17.14 -5.50 18.45
N ILE A 56 -17.43 -6.42 17.53
CA ILE A 56 -18.42 -7.48 17.71
C ILE A 56 -18.01 -8.38 18.89
N GLU A 57 -16.72 -8.73 18.99
CA GLU A 57 -16.19 -9.53 20.10
C GLU A 57 -16.15 -8.76 21.43
N SER A 58 -15.78 -7.49 21.43
CA SER A 58 -15.65 -6.69 22.66
C SER A 58 -17.01 -6.36 23.29
N GLY A 59 -18.11 -6.45 22.54
CA GLY A 59 -19.48 -6.46 23.08
C GLY A 59 -19.74 -7.63 24.05
N ASN A 60 -18.91 -8.68 24.00
CA ASN A 60 -19.02 -9.87 24.86
C ASN A 60 -18.04 -9.87 26.07
N GLY A 61 -17.46 -8.72 26.42
CA GLY A 61 -16.80 -8.55 27.74
C GLY A 61 -15.30 -8.83 27.76
N ASP A 62 -14.55 -8.37 26.75
CA ASP A 62 -13.10 -8.52 26.72
C ASP A 62 -12.39 -7.22 27.19
N GLU A 63 -11.64 -7.33 28.30
CA GLU A 63 -10.95 -6.22 28.94
C GLU A 63 -9.65 -5.84 28.21
N GLY A 64 -9.40 -4.54 28.15
CA GLY A 64 -8.42 -3.92 27.26
C GLY A 64 -6.98 -4.33 27.51
N GLY A 65 -6.37 -4.94 26.50
CA GLY A 65 -4.92 -5.05 26.35
C GLY A 65 -4.49 -4.45 25.01
N THR A 66 -3.37 -3.73 25.00
CA THR A 66 -2.64 -3.40 23.77
C THR A 66 -2.04 -4.68 23.19
N SER A 67 -2.78 -5.35 22.32
CA SER A 67 -2.31 -6.56 21.64
C SER A 67 -1.85 -6.22 20.22
N ILE A 68 -0.72 -6.81 19.82
CA ILE A 68 -0.24 -6.79 18.44
C ILE A 68 -0.95 -7.94 17.72
N ILE A 69 -1.77 -7.62 16.72
CA ILE A 69 -2.37 -8.61 15.82
C ILE A 69 -1.52 -8.69 14.56
N ARG A 70 -1.04 -9.90 14.28
CA ARG A 70 -0.45 -10.21 12.98
C ARG A 70 -1.58 -10.38 11.97
N GLY A 71 -1.80 -9.36 11.15
CA GLY A 71 -2.65 -9.48 9.99
C GLY A 71 -1.92 -10.18 8.84
N ARG A 72 -2.63 -10.38 7.73
CA ARG A 72 -2.06 -10.94 6.50
C ARG A 72 -1.13 -9.95 5.80
N THR A 73 -1.39 -8.64 5.93
CA THR A 73 -0.65 -7.61 5.19
C THR A 73 0.24 -6.72 6.05
N ALA A 74 0.03 -6.66 7.37
CA ALA A 74 0.84 -5.90 8.31
C ALA A 74 0.65 -6.41 9.74
N ASP A 75 1.53 -5.97 10.62
CA ASP A 75 1.31 -6.04 12.06
C ASP A 75 0.49 -4.82 12.49
N PHE A 76 -0.64 -5.08 13.16
CA PHE A 76 -1.57 -4.08 13.64
C PHE A 76 -1.52 -4.01 15.17
N GLN A 77 -1.68 -2.82 15.74
CA GLN A 77 -1.70 -2.61 17.18
C GLN A 77 -3.03 -2.04 17.63
N TRP A 78 -3.66 -2.68 18.62
CA TRP A 78 -4.83 -2.10 19.27
C TRP A 78 -4.43 -1.08 20.32
N LYS A 79 -5.08 0.07 20.30
CA LYS A 79 -5.04 1.03 21.39
C LYS A 79 -6.46 1.45 21.76
N ARG A 80 -6.81 1.23 23.03
CA ARG A 80 -8.01 1.82 23.61
C ARG A 80 -7.64 3.22 24.12
N LYS A 81 -8.21 4.26 23.53
CA LYS A 81 -8.01 5.65 23.96
C LYS A 81 -9.37 6.31 24.14
N GLU A 82 -9.61 6.91 25.30
CA GLU A 82 -10.85 7.67 25.58
C GLU A 82 -12.15 6.85 25.39
N GLY A 83 -12.13 5.56 25.74
CA GLY A 83 -13.29 4.68 25.59
C GLY A 83 -13.57 4.19 24.17
N ARG A 84 -12.74 4.58 23.18
CA ARG A 84 -12.82 4.08 21.79
C ARG A 84 -11.71 3.08 21.50
N ILE A 85 -12.03 2.08 20.69
CA ILE A 85 -11.06 1.12 20.15
C ILE A 85 -10.47 1.74 18.87
N CYS A 86 -9.15 1.82 18.81
CA CYS A 86 -8.41 2.24 17.62
C CYS A 86 -7.40 1.17 17.21
N ILE A 87 -7.17 1.07 15.91
CA ILE A 87 -6.13 0.26 15.31
C ILE A 87 -5.04 1.17 14.74
N GLU A 88 -3.78 0.87 15.04
CA GLU A 88 -2.62 1.59 14.56
C GLU A 88 -1.70 0.64 13.79
N PHE A 89 -1.20 1.09 12.64
CA PHE A 89 -0.26 0.31 11.83
C PHE A 89 0.67 1.21 11.01
N THR A 90 1.80 0.65 10.59
CA THR A 90 2.70 1.31 9.64
C THR A 90 2.43 0.76 8.26
N GLY A 91 1.97 1.62 7.36
CA GLY A 91 1.72 1.27 5.96
C GLY A 91 3.02 0.97 5.20
N LYS A 92 2.91 0.25 4.08
CA LYS A 92 4.06 -0.07 3.22
C LYS A 92 4.68 1.16 2.57
N ASN A 93 3.95 2.27 2.51
CA ASN A 93 4.47 3.59 2.14
C ASN A 93 5.29 4.28 3.25
N GLY A 94 5.48 3.63 4.40
CA GLY A 94 6.25 4.13 5.54
C GLY A 94 5.50 5.10 6.46
N ARG A 95 4.22 5.38 6.19
CA ARG A 95 3.41 6.28 7.02
C ARG A 95 2.72 5.50 8.14
N ALA A 96 2.61 6.13 9.30
CA ALA A 96 1.79 5.60 10.39
C ALA A 96 0.33 5.98 10.17
N TYR A 97 -0.55 5.00 10.26
CA TYR A 97 -1.99 5.14 10.14
C TYR A 97 -2.66 4.80 11.47
N ARG A 98 -3.75 5.49 11.74
CA ARG A 98 -4.59 5.28 12.91
C ARG A 98 -6.04 5.40 12.49
N GLU A 99 -6.76 4.29 12.60
CA GLU A 99 -8.19 4.25 12.40
C GLU A 99 -8.87 3.97 13.74
N CYS A 100 -9.92 4.72 14.04
CA CYS A 100 -10.67 4.59 15.28
C CYS A 100 -12.12 4.28 14.96
N ASP A 101 -12.79 3.62 15.89
CA ASP A 101 -14.22 3.39 15.78
C ASP A 101 -14.98 4.71 15.60
N VAL A 102 -15.57 4.88 14.41
CA VAL A 102 -16.54 5.91 14.11
C VAL A 102 -17.88 5.19 14.07
N VAL A 103 -18.56 5.15 15.21
CA VAL A 103 -19.98 4.82 15.23
C VAL A 103 -20.66 5.84 14.31
N LYS A 104 -20.96 5.44 13.07
CA LYS A 104 -21.96 6.15 12.26
C LYS A 104 -23.29 5.94 12.99
N GLN A 105 -23.64 6.91 13.82
CA GLN A 105 -25.02 7.09 14.28
C GLN A 105 -25.94 7.30 13.08
#